data_AF-G0NIS7-F1
#
_entry.id   AF-G0NIS7-F1
#
_cell.length_a   1.000
_cell.length_b   1.000
_cell.length_c   1.000
_cell.angle_alpha   90.00
_cell.angle_beta   90.00
_cell.angle_gamma   90.00
#
_symmetry.space_group_name_H-M   'P 1'
#
loop_
_entity.id
_entity.type
_entity.pdbx_description
1 polymer ?
#
loop_
_entity_poly.entity_id
_entity_poly.type
_entity_poly.pdbx_seq_one_letter_code
_entity_poly.pdbx_strand_id
1 'polypeptide(L)'
;MKGSCGLKKKDDCLQCFQEILAVNAPYGYFIDIHLTLFNSTDEGSAPVQLVDTLTGIIDVHSAEFAHYHFIADGGMIKLKTGHRDIRFRILLYWNEFPSLTSDFIERSVPSVYKPDSTRFPVLVTANTRVSATIVVNPVNDQDSRGVLFFDGPNWNSTCLGTGYTLMNNMTQFVSTGNSMTIIAIGHFHSAYIVLQDYENTKDIMEFQGLDCYMGKDCGDFELDGTNGPVVLQSYNPTDEYYKSEIMDVITKIEGDGKLDVYIGGRTKNGTNKIASYA
;
A
#
# COMPACT_ATOMS: atom_id res chain seq x y z
N MET A 1 -41.18 6.87 -2.86
CA MET A 1 -41.78 7.92 -2.00
C MET A 1 -41.28 9.27 -2.47
N LYS A 2 -42.16 10.18 -2.88
CA LYS A 2 -41.82 11.57 -3.26
C LYS A 2 -42.00 12.44 -2.01
N GLY A 3 -40.93 13.06 -1.53
CA GLY A 3 -41.00 14.12 -0.53
C GLY A 3 -40.96 15.48 -1.23
N SER A 4 -42.01 16.30 -1.08
CA SER A 4 -42.04 17.68 -1.54
C SER A 4 -41.62 18.62 -0.41
N CYS A 5 -40.68 19.53 -0.67
CA CYS A 5 -40.29 20.58 0.28
C CYS A 5 -40.97 21.90 -0.12
N GLY A 6 -41.78 22.44 0.78
CA GLY A 6 -42.56 23.66 0.56
C GLY A 6 -41.71 24.92 0.61
N LEU A 7 -41.86 25.77 -0.40
CA LEU A 7 -41.23 27.09 -0.49
C LEU A 7 -41.76 28.04 0.59
N LYS A 8 -40.89 28.50 1.49
CA LYS A 8 -41.05 29.78 2.22
C LYS A 8 -39.70 30.49 2.37
N LYS A 9 -39.68 31.70 1.80
CA LYS A 9 -38.74 32.84 1.93
C LYS A 9 -37.28 32.64 1.49
N LYS A 10 -36.88 33.66 0.73
CA LYS A 10 -35.57 33.98 0.15
C LYS A 10 -34.67 34.48 1.28
N ASP A 11 -33.40 34.09 1.23
CA ASP A 11 -32.30 34.41 2.14
C ASP A 11 -32.20 33.45 3.35
N ASP A 12 -31.03 32.81 3.47
CA ASP A 12 -30.60 31.78 4.44
C ASP A 12 -31.07 30.33 4.25
N CYS A 13 -30.42 29.60 3.33
CA CYS A 13 -30.02 28.20 3.54
C CYS A 13 -29.10 27.70 2.41
N LEU A 14 -27.80 28.06 2.45
CA LEU A 14 -26.78 27.24 1.77
C LEU A 14 -26.59 25.99 2.63
N GLN A 15 -27.50 25.03 2.47
CA GLN A 15 -27.52 23.81 3.26
C GLN A 15 -26.27 22.99 2.93
N CYS A 16 -25.36 22.86 3.88
CA CYS A 16 -24.19 21.99 3.74
C CYS A 16 -24.68 20.55 3.57
N PHE A 17 -24.28 19.90 2.48
CA PHE A 17 -24.55 18.48 2.28
C PHE A 17 -23.58 17.67 3.14
N GLN A 18 -24.13 16.86 4.04
CA GLN A 18 -23.38 15.90 4.84
C GLN A 18 -24.13 14.57 4.86
N GLU A 19 -23.48 13.51 4.39
CA GLU A 19 -24.06 12.17 4.34
C GLU A 19 -23.01 11.13 4.73
N ILE A 20 -23.45 10.03 5.33
CA ILE A 20 -22.61 8.87 5.66
C ILE A 20 -23.24 7.67 4.97
N LEU A 21 -22.52 7.09 4.02
CA LEU A 21 -22.91 5.87 3.34
C LEU A 21 -22.12 4.71 3.95
N ALA A 22 -22.81 3.83 4.69
CA ALA A 22 -22.26 2.55 5.10
C ALA A 22 -22.40 1.55 3.94
N VAL A 23 -21.31 0.89 3.58
CA VAL A 23 -21.25 -0.07 2.48
C VAL A 23 -20.69 -1.38 3.02
N ASN A 24 -21.43 -2.47 2.86
CA ASN A 24 -21.01 -3.78 3.33
C ASN A 24 -20.50 -4.63 2.16
N ALA A 25 -19.38 -5.34 2.34
CA ALA A 25 -18.96 -6.37 1.41
C ALA A 25 -19.43 -7.75 1.92
N PRO A 26 -20.11 -8.56 1.09
CA PRO A 26 -20.42 -9.94 1.44
C PRO A 26 -19.13 -10.74 1.69
N TYR A 27 -19.23 -11.79 2.50
CA TYR A 27 -18.12 -12.71 2.71
C TYR A 27 -17.58 -13.27 1.38
N GLY A 28 -16.26 -13.23 1.20
CA GLY A 28 -15.59 -13.63 -0.04
C GLY A 28 -15.56 -12.55 -1.13
N TYR A 29 -16.06 -11.36 -0.85
CA TYR A 29 -16.02 -10.21 -1.76
C TYR A 29 -15.20 -9.06 -1.18
N PHE A 30 -14.74 -8.20 -2.08
CA PHE A 30 -14.26 -6.84 -1.78
C PHE A 30 -15.05 -5.83 -2.61
N ILE A 31 -14.95 -4.56 -2.25
CA ILE A 31 -15.60 -3.46 -2.97
C ILE A 31 -14.54 -2.61 -3.64
N ASP A 32 -14.58 -2.53 -4.97
CA ASP A 32 -13.81 -1.57 -5.76
C ASP A 32 -14.63 -0.27 -5.90
N ILE A 33 -14.02 0.84 -5.51
CA ILE A 33 -14.64 2.15 -5.39
C ILE A 33 -13.97 3.07 -6.41
N HIS A 34 -14.72 3.49 -7.41
CA HIS A 34 -14.24 4.50 -8.36
C HIS A 34 -14.80 5.85 -7.95
N LEU A 35 -13.91 6.74 -7.52
CA LEU A 35 -14.24 8.07 -7.02
C LEU A 35 -13.78 9.15 -8.01
N THR A 36 -14.69 10.08 -8.31
CA THR A 36 -14.36 11.29 -9.06
C THR A 36 -14.89 12.50 -8.31
N LEU A 37 -14.03 13.50 -8.08
CA LEU A 37 -14.37 14.79 -7.47
C LEU A 37 -14.21 15.89 -8.51
N PHE A 38 -15.28 16.62 -8.78
CA PHE A 38 -15.28 17.76 -9.68
C PHE A 38 -15.30 19.06 -8.88
N ASN A 39 -14.53 20.06 -9.36
CA ASN A 39 -14.43 21.39 -8.77
C ASN A 39 -13.94 21.37 -7.30
N SER A 40 -13.17 20.35 -6.92
CA SER A 40 -12.56 20.29 -5.59
C SER A 40 -11.25 21.07 -5.56
N THR A 41 -10.88 21.56 -4.39
CA THR A 41 -9.61 22.24 -4.10
C THR A 41 -8.96 21.57 -2.89
N ASP A 42 -7.64 21.58 -2.83
CA ASP A 42 -6.91 20.97 -1.71
C ASP A 42 -7.00 21.76 -0.40
N GLU A 43 -7.68 22.92 -0.42
CA GLU A 43 -7.84 23.77 0.75
C GLU A 43 -9.05 23.35 1.62
N GLY A 44 -8.85 23.37 2.95
CA GLY A 44 -9.91 23.13 3.93
C GLY A 44 -10.18 21.65 4.23
N SER A 45 -11.36 21.32 4.77
CA SER A 45 -11.70 19.94 5.12
C SER A 45 -11.92 19.07 3.89
N ALA A 46 -11.49 17.80 3.91
CA ALA A 46 -11.72 16.86 2.83
C ALA A 46 -13.23 16.73 2.48
N PRO A 47 -13.63 16.87 1.21
CA PRO A 47 -15.01 16.69 0.79
C PRO A 47 -15.50 15.25 0.87
N VAL A 48 -14.59 14.28 0.81
CA VAL A 48 -14.89 12.85 0.98
C VAL A 48 -13.88 12.26 1.94
N GLN A 49 -14.35 11.49 2.90
CA GLN A 49 -13.50 10.64 3.74
C GLN A 49 -13.92 9.19 3.53
N LEU A 50 -12.97 8.33 3.23
CA LEU A 50 -13.16 6.89 3.23
C LEU A 50 -12.70 6.37 4.59
N VAL A 51 -13.54 5.59 5.24
CA VAL A 51 -13.25 5.02 6.56
C VAL A 51 -13.38 3.51 6.47
N ASP A 52 -12.26 2.85 6.65
CA ASP A 52 -12.14 1.40 6.65
C ASP A 52 -11.36 0.95 7.89
N THR A 53 -11.63 -0.28 8.32
CA THR A 53 -11.01 -0.89 9.49
C THR A 53 -9.52 -1.19 9.31
N LEU A 54 -9.05 -1.39 8.07
CA LEU A 54 -7.65 -1.75 7.79
C LEU A 54 -6.80 -0.53 7.45
N THR A 55 -7.34 0.37 6.64
CA THR A 55 -6.62 1.58 6.17
C THR A 55 -6.87 2.82 7.03
N GLY A 56 -7.85 2.78 7.94
CA GLY A 56 -8.22 3.91 8.78
C GLY A 56 -9.04 4.95 8.03
N ILE A 57 -8.69 6.23 8.20
CA ILE A 57 -9.37 7.35 7.55
C ILE A 57 -8.49 7.86 6.41
N ILE A 58 -9.04 7.87 5.20
CA ILE A 58 -8.42 8.47 4.03
C ILE A 58 -9.19 9.74 3.67
N ASP A 59 -8.52 10.87 3.81
CA ASP A 59 -9.02 12.19 3.42
C ASP A 59 -8.80 12.43 1.93
N VAL A 60 -9.88 12.55 1.17
CA VAL A 60 -9.83 12.75 -0.28
C VAL A 60 -10.15 14.18 -0.63
N HIS A 61 -9.11 14.95 -0.98
CA HIS A 61 -9.21 16.34 -1.38
C HIS A 61 -9.44 16.51 -2.88
N SER A 62 -8.85 15.63 -3.70
CA SER A 62 -9.02 15.60 -5.14
C SER A 62 -9.02 14.14 -5.61
N ALA A 63 -9.77 13.86 -6.68
CA ALA A 63 -9.84 12.52 -7.26
C ALA A 63 -10.27 12.61 -8.72
N GLU A 64 -9.38 12.29 -9.65
CA GLU A 64 -9.69 12.09 -11.05
C GLU A 64 -9.61 10.60 -11.35
N PHE A 65 -10.77 9.92 -11.35
CA PHE A 65 -10.84 8.45 -11.51
C PHE A 65 -9.97 7.67 -10.51
N ALA A 66 -9.96 8.09 -9.24
CA ALA A 66 -9.19 7.41 -8.20
C ALA A 66 -9.85 6.10 -7.78
N HIS A 67 -9.02 5.09 -7.50
CA HIS A 67 -9.43 3.76 -7.10
C HIS A 67 -9.18 3.53 -5.60
N TYR A 68 -10.18 2.97 -4.92
CA TYR A 68 -10.09 2.59 -3.52
C TYR A 68 -10.74 1.24 -3.31
N HIS A 69 -10.39 0.58 -2.21
CA HIS A 69 -10.93 -0.72 -1.88
C HIS A 69 -11.44 -0.75 -0.44
N PHE A 70 -12.66 -1.24 -0.25
CA PHE A 70 -13.08 -1.76 1.04
C PHE A 70 -12.92 -3.28 1.04
N ILE A 71 -12.21 -3.77 2.04
CA ILE A 71 -11.86 -5.18 2.22
C ILE A 71 -12.68 -5.72 3.40
N ALA A 72 -12.91 -7.04 3.44
CA ALA A 72 -13.65 -7.70 4.51
C ALA A 72 -15.09 -7.16 4.66
N ASP A 73 -15.49 -6.73 5.86
CA ASP A 73 -16.89 -6.37 6.18
C ASP A 73 -17.38 -5.07 5.48
N GLY A 74 -16.50 -4.37 4.77
CA GLY A 74 -16.80 -3.12 4.08
C GLY A 74 -16.29 -1.89 4.82
N GLY A 75 -16.98 -0.76 4.66
CA GLY A 75 -16.53 0.53 5.20
C GLY A 75 -17.59 1.63 5.14
N MET A 76 -17.16 2.85 5.43
CA MET A 76 -18.01 4.03 5.37
C MET A 76 -17.43 5.08 4.44
N ILE A 77 -18.29 5.69 3.63
CA ILE A 77 -17.97 6.86 2.83
C ILE A 77 -18.67 8.05 3.47
N LYS A 78 -17.90 9.00 3.99
CA LYS A 78 -18.42 10.26 4.55
C LYS A 78 -18.30 11.34 3.48
N LEU A 79 -19.40 12.01 3.20
CA LEU A 79 -19.48 13.08 2.21
C LEU A 79 -19.73 14.39 2.94
N LYS A 80 -18.93 15.42 2.66
CA LYS A 80 -19.05 16.74 3.29
C LYS A 80 -18.62 17.84 2.33
N THR A 81 -19.56 18.39 1.57
CA THR A 81 -19.22 19.46 0.61
C THR A 81 -18.99 20.82 1.28
N GLY A 82 -19.48 21.01 2.51
CA GLY A 82 -19.44 22.31 3.19
C GLY A 82 -20.26 23.35 2.43
N HIS A 83 -19.73 24.56 2.25
CA HIS A 83 -20.33 25.63 1.44
C HIS A 83 -19.79 25.69 -0.01
N ARG A 84 -19.15 24.61 -0.48
CA ARG A 84 -18.49 24.58 -1.80
C ARG A 84 -19.38 23.87 -2.83
N ASP A 85 -19.31 24.34 -4.07
CA ASP A 85 -19.95 23.70 -5.23
C ASP A 85 -19.10 22.51 -5.72
N ILE A 86 -19.08 21.45 -4.91
CA ILE A 86 -18.36 20.20 -5.19
C ILE A 86 -19.36 19.17 -5.68
N ARG A 87 -19.04 18.51 -6.78
CA ARG A 87 -19.80 17.35 -7.28
C ARG A 87 -18.93 16.11 -7.16
N PHE A 88 -19.54 15.01 -6.76
CA PHE A 88 -18.86 13.72 -6.66
C PHE A 88 -19.60 12.68 -7.51
N ARG A 89 -18.84 11.71 -8.01
CA ARG A 89 -19.36 10.46 -8.56
C ARG A 89 -18.67 9.31 -7.84
N ILE A 90 -19.48 8.39 -7.33
CA ILE A 90 -19.02 7.18 -6.65
C ILE A 90 -19.67 6.00 -7.37
N LEU A 91 -18.84 5.08 -7.85
CA LEU A 91 -19.27 3.80 -8.38
C LEU A 91 -18.72 2.71 -7.48
N LEU A 92 -19.57 1.76 -7.09
CA LEU A 92 -19.23 0.66 -6.19
C LEU A 92 -19.40 -0.65 -6.95
N TYR A 93 -18.33 -1.45 -6.98
CA TYR A 93 -18.30 -2.76 -7.62
C TYR A 93 -17.95 -3.82 -6.60
N TRP A 94 -18.85 -4.78 -6.39
CA TRP A 94 -18.59 -5.94 -5.57
C TRP A 94 -17.92 -7.01 -6.42
N ASN A 95 -16.70 -7.38 -6.05
CA ASN A 95 -15.88 -8.33 -6.78
C ASN A 95 -15.50 -9.48 -5.84
N GLU A 96 -15.47 -10.70 -6.37
CA GLU A 96 -15.04 -11.87 -5.62
C GLU A 96 -13.52 -11.86 -5.44
N PHE A 97 -13.06 -12.31 -4.28
CA PHE A 97 -11.64 -12.62 -4.12
C PHE A 97 -11.26 -13.73 -5.10
N PRO A 98 -10.10 -13.61 -5.76
CA PRO A 98 -9.66 -14.64 -6.67
C PRO A 98 -9.31 -15.92 -5.91
N SER A 99 -9.60 -17.04 -6.54
CA SER A 99 -9.20 -18.36 -6.03
C SER A 99 -7.68 -18.49 -6.11
N LEU A 100 -7.08 -19.15 -5.12
CA LEU A 100 -5.64 -19.44 -5.12
C LEU A 100 -5.24 -20.22 -6.38
N THR A 101 -4.56 -19.52 -7.27
CA THR A 101 -3.67 -20.11 -8.25
C THR A 101 -2.46 -20.66 -7.49
N SER A 102 -2.02 -21.85 -7.85
CA SER A 102 -1.10 -22.71 -7.09
C SER A 102 0.35 -22.20 -6.93
N ASP A 103 0.58 -20.89 -6.99
CA ASP A 103 1.91 -20.32 -6.84
C ASP A 103 2.31 -20.35 -5.37
N PHE A 104 3.18 -21.32 -5.10
CA PHE A 104 3.81 -21.54 -3.81
C PHE A 104 5.22 -20.99 -3.87
N ILE A 105 5.55 -20.16 -2.89
CA ILE A 105 6.84 -19.51 -2.81
C ILE A 105 7.49 -19.84 -1.46
N GLU A 106 8.48 -20.72 -1.48
CA GLU A 106 9.34 -20.98 -0.32
C GLU A 106 10.46 -19.95 -0.22
N ARG A 107 10.57 -19.27 0.93
CA ARG A 107 11.53 -18.20 1.17
C ARG A 107 12.43 -18.51 2.36
N SER A 108 13.61 -19.03 2.06
CA SER A 108 14.75 -19.13 2.99
C SER A 108 15.70 -17.93 2.87
N VAL A 109 15.64 -17.20 1.76
CA VAL A 109 16.46 -16.01 1.47
C VAL A 109 15.57 -14.83 1.03
N PRO A 110 16.03 -13.58 1.24
CA PRO A 110 15.31 -12.42 0.78
C PRO A 110 15.11 -12.43 -0.74
N SER A 111 13.93 -12.00 -1.17
CA SER A 111 13.53 -12.04 -2.57
C SER A 111 12.51 -10.95 -2.86
N VAL A 112 12.39 -10.58 -4.13
CA VAL A 112 11.37 -9.64 -4.58
C VAL A 112 10.30 -10.42 -5.36
N TYR A 113 9.05 -10.18 -5.00
CA TYR A 113 7.88 -10.64 -5.73
C TYR A 113 7.17 -9.43 -6.34
N LYS A 114 6.89 -9.50 -7.63
CA LYS A 114 6.09 -8.52 -8.36
C LYS A 114 4.74 -9.19 -8.69
N PRO A 115 3.61 -8.69 -8.15
CA PRO A 115 2.31 -9.17 -8.58
C PRO A 115 2.11 -8.92 -10.08
N ASP A 116 1.60 -9.92 -10.81
CA ASP A 116 1.18 -9.77 -12.20
C ASP A 116 -0.14 -10.51 -12.44
N SER A 117 -0.75 -10.31 -13.60
CA SER A 117 -2.06 -10.88 -13.94
C SER A 117 -2.07 -12.41 -14.07
N THR A 118 -0.92 -13.09 -13.94
CA THR A 118 -0.77 -14.53 -14.14
C THR A 118 -0.32 -15.28 -12.90
N ARG A 119 0.35 -14.61 -11.94
CA ARG A 119 0.99 -15.24 -10.77
C ARG A 119 0.29 -14.87 -9.47
N PHE A 120 -1.05 -14.94 -9.47
CA PHE A 120 -1.85 -14.24 -8.49
C PHE A 120 -3.24 -14.87 -8.25
N PRO A 121 -3.65 -15.15 -6.98
CA PRO A 121 -2.97 -14.91 -5.71
C PRO A 121 -1.87 -15.92 -5.39
N VAL A 122 -1.00 -15.55 -4.43
CA VAL A 122 0.21 -16.31 -4.10
C VAL A 122 0.26 -16.69 -2.62
N LEU A 123 0.69 -17.92 -2.35
CA LEU A 123 0.99 -18.41 -1.01
C LEU A 123 2.51 -18.41 -0.81
N VAL A 124 2.96 -17.65 0.18
CA VAL A 124 4.36 -17.56 0.58
C VAL A 124 4.56 -18.35 1.87
N THR A 125 5.65 -19.11 1.97
CA THR A 125 6.06 -19.77 3.21
C THR A 125 7.52 -19.51 3.54
N ALA A 126 7.84 -19.48 4.82
CA ALA A 126 9.20 -19.36 5.34
C ALA A 126 9.51 -20.48 6.35
N ASN A 127 10.75 -20.55 6.86
CA ASN A 127 11.13 -21.55 7.86
C ASN A 127 10.45 -21.28 9.20
N THR A 128 10.36 -19.99 9.58
CA THR A 128 9.74 -19.56 10.84
C THR A 128 8.43 -18.83 10.58
N ARG A 129 8.50 -17.56 10.20
CA ARG A 129 7.39 -16.66 9.89
C ARG A 129 7.77 -15.83 8.67
N VAL A 130 6.79 -15.49 7.86
CA VAL A 130 6.99 -14.66 6.67
C VAL A 130 7.01 -13.20 7.10
N SER A 131 8.06 -12.49 6.71
CA SER A 131 8.13 -11.03 6.75
C SER A 131 7.92 -10.49 5.33
N ALA A 132 7.02 -9.52 5.21
CA ALA A 132 6.75 -8.80 3.98
C ALA A 132 6.92 -7.29 4.18
N THR A 133 7.63 -6.66 3.24
CA THR A 133 7.83 -5.21 3.12
C THR A 133 7.57 -4.81 1.68
N ILE A 134 7.47 -3.51 1.41
CA ILE A 134 7.09 -3.03 0.09
C ILE A 134 8.06 -1.96 -0.43
N VAL A 135 8.33 -2.02 -1.73
CA VAL A 135 9.07 -1.05 -2.51
C VAL A 135 8.13 -0.55 -3.60
N VAL A 136 7.69 0.70 -3.49
CA VAL A 136 6.74 1.33 -4.41
C VAL A 136 7.18 2.75 -4.70
N ASN A 137 6.76 3.28 -5.85
CA ASN A 137 6.97 4.68 -6.15
C ASN A 137 5.94 5.51 -5.36
N PRO A 138 6.38 6.44 -4.48
CA PRO A 138 5.46 7.20 -3.64
C PRO A 138 4.53 8.12 -4.44
N VAL A 139 4.88 8.46 -5.69
CA VAL A 139 4.05 9.26 -6.59
C VAL A 139 2.87 8.44 -7.14
N ASN A 140 2.98 7.11 -7.16
CA ASN A 140 1.92 6.21 -7.62
C ASN A 140 1.44 5.29 -6.48
N ASP A 141 1.02 5.91 -5.38
CA ASP A 141 0.54 5.21 -4.18
C ASP A 141 -0.68 4.31 -4.46
N GLN A 142 -1.45 4.59 -5.51
CA GLN A 142 -2.61 3.82 -5.95
C GLN A 142 -2.27 2.34 -6.14
N ASP A 143 -1.10 2.05 -6.72
CA ASP A 143 -0.66 0.69 -7.01
C ASP A 143 -0.40 -0.14 -5.75
N SER A 144 -0.17 0.52 -4.61
CA SER A 144 0.05 -0.15 -3.33
C SER A 144 -1.24 -0.45 -2.56
N ARG A 145 -2.33 0.26 -2.87
CA ARG A 145 -3.63 0.13 -2.18
C ARG A 145 -4.32 -1.20 -2.49
N GLY A 146 -4.08 -1.70 -3.70
CA GLY A 146 -4.62 -2.96 -4.18
C GLY A 146 -3.87 -4.20 -3.68
N VAL A 147 -2.69 -4.05 -3.08
CA VAL A 147 -1.89 -5.17 -2.56
C VAL A 147 -2.29 -5.46 -1.13
N LEU A 148 -2.80 -6.65 -0.85
CA LEU A 148 -3.34 -7.10 0.43
C LEU A 148 -2.51 -8.24 0.98
N PHE A 149 -2.37 -8.30 2.29
CA PHE A 149 -1.60 -9.33 2.99
C PHE A 149 -2.49 -10.06 3.99
N PHE A 150 -2.45 -11.38 3.96
CA PHE A 150 -3.26 -12.25 4.82
C PHE A 150 -2.37 -13.19 5.63
N ASP A 151 -2.60 -13.24 6.94
CA ASP A 151 -1.87 -14.08 7.89
C ASP A 151 -2.37 -15.53 7.86
N GLY A 152 -2.01 -16.26 6.82
CA GLY A 152 -2.37 -17.65 6.65
C GLY A 152 -2.42 -18.07 5.18
N PRO A 153 -3.08 -19.21 4.88
CA PRO A 153 -3.00 -19.84 3.57
C PRO A 153 -3.94 -19.25 2.51
N ASN A 154 -4.84 -18.32 2.86
CA ASN A 154 -5.83 -17.75 1.93
C ASN A 154 -6.47 -16.46 2.47
N TRP A 155 -7.34 -15.84 1.66
CA TRP A 155 -8.09 -14.62 2.01
C TRP A 155 -9.07 -14.75 3.18
N ASN A 156 -9.41 -15.98 3.60
CA ASN A 156 -10.24 -16.20 4.78
C ASN A 156 -9.41 -16.14 6.09
N SER A 157 -8.10 -15.95 5.98
CA SER A 157 -7.23 -15.68 7.13
C SER A 157 -7.32 -14.20 7.54
N THR A 158 -6.75 -13.82 8.68
CA THR A 158 -6.74 -12.41 9.13
C THR A 158 -6.01 -11.53 8.11
N CYS A 159 -6.65 -10.47 7.63
CA CYS A 159 -5.98 -9.46 6.80
C CYS A 159 -5.06 -8.60 7.67
N LEU A 160 -3.78 -8.51 7.33
CA LEU A 160 -2.78 -7.70 8.01
C LEU A 160 -2.83 -6.23 7.56
N GLY A 161 -3.32 -5.98 6.35
CA GLY A 161 -3.48 -4.65 5.77
C GLY A 161 -3.09 -4.60 4.30
N THR A 162 -2.82 -3.38 3.82
CA THR A 162 -2.49 -3.11 2.42
C THR A 162 -1.01 -2.72 2.24
N GLY A 163 -0.53 -2.76 0.99
CA GLY A 163 0.78 -2.20 0.63
C GLY A 163 0.89 -0.71 0.93
N TYR A 164 -0.21 0.03 0.79
CA TYR A 164 -0.29 1.44 1.19
C TYR A 164 -0.04 1.62 2.69
N THR A 165 -0.61 0.77 3.53
CA THR A 165 -0.36 0.79 4.98
C THR A 165 1.11 0.45 5.32
N LEU A 166 1.71 -0.53 4.63
CA LEU A 166 3.14 -0.84 4.80
C LEU A 166 4.03 0.35 4.45
N MET A 167 3.77 1.00 3.31
CA MET A 167 4.52 2.15 2.83
C MET A 167 4.43 3.31 3.82
N ASN A 168 3.23 3.72 4.22
CA ASN A 168 3.04 4.89 5.07
C ASN A 168 3.53 4.71 6.51
N ASN A 169 3.41 3.49 7.04
CA ASN A 169 3.87 3.19 8.39
C ASN A 169 5.35 2.79 8.44
N MET A 170 6.01 2.70 7.28
CA MET A 170 7.42 2.32 7.13
C MET A 170 7.77 1.04 7.91
N THR A 171 6.92 0.02 7.78
CA THR A 171 6.95 -1.17 8.63
C THR A 171 7.00 -2.46 7.81
N GLN A 172 6.96 -3.60 8.51
CA GLN A 172 6.82 -4.93 7.92
C GLN A 172 5.54 -5.60 8.43
N PHE A 173 4.93 -6.41 7.59
CA PHE A 173 3.93 -7.37 8.01
C PHE A 173 4.60 -8.70 8.32
N VAL A 174 4.21 -9.30 9.44
CA VAL A 174 4.78 -10.55 9.93
C VAL A 174 3.66 -11.52 10.19
N SER A 175 3.69 -12.68 9.53
CA SER A 175 2.72 -13.74 9.80
C SER A 175 2.87 -14.28 11.23
N THR A 176 1.81 -14.83 11.80
CA THR A 176 1.87 -15.54 13.09
C THR A 176 2.45 -16.94 12.91
N GLY A 177 2.05 -17.63 11.83
CA GLY A 177 2.58 -18.91 11.39
C GLY A 177 3.69 -18.77 10.34
N ASN A 178 3.99 -19.87 9.65
CA ASN A 178 5.01 -19.92 8.61
C ASN A 178 4.51 -19.58 7.21
N SER A 179 3.27 -19.07 7.09
CA SER A 179 2.63 -18.80 5.80
C SER A 179 1.97 -17.43 5.77
N MET A 180 1.95 -16.83 4.58
CA MET A 180 1.27 -15.57 4.27
C MET A 180 0.71 -15.64 2.85
N THR A 181 -0.52 -15.21 2.66
CA THR A 181 -1.12 -15.04 1.33
C THR A 181 -1.09 -13.58 0.93
N ILE A 182 -0.68 -13.32 -0.30
CA ILE A 182 -0.66 -11.97 -0.87
C ILE A 182 -1.71 -11.90 -1.96
N ILE A 183 -2.52 -10.84 -1.89
CA ILE A 183 -3.63 -10.56 -2.80
C ILE A 183 -3.53 -9.17 -3.47
N ALA A 184 -3.19 -9.03 -4.74
CA ALA A 184 -3.25 -7.83 -5.57
C ALA A 184 -4.60 -7.74 -6.34
N ILE A 185 -5.34 -6.67 -6.10
CA ILE A 185 -6.60 -6.31 -6.77
C ILE A 185 -6.48 -4.93 -7.40
N GLY A 186 -7.24 -4.65 -8.46
CA GLY A 186 -7.22 -3.34 -9.11
C GLY A 186 -5.89 -3.05 -9.84
N HIS A 187 -5.32 -1.87 -9.59
CA HIS A 187 -4.03 -1.44 -10.16
C HIS A 187 -2.89 -1.78 -9.19
N PHE A 188 -1.82 -2.42 -9.69
CA PHE A 188 -0.70 -2.92 -8.86
C PHE A 188 0.62 -3.05 -9.64
N HIS A 189 0.78 -2.36 -10.77
CA HIS A 189 1.86 -2.62 -11.72
C HIS A 189 3.26 -2.18 -11.23
N SER A 190 3.30 -1.24 -10.29
CA SER A 190 4.54 -0.69 -9.70
C SER A 190 4.72 -1.02 -8.22
N ALA A 191 4.12 -2.11 -7.72
CA ALA A 191 4.33 -2.58 -6.36
C ALA A 191 5.30 -3.77 -6.32
N TYR A 192 6.45 -3.61 -5.69
CA TYR A 192 7.40 -4.69 -5.43
C TYR A 192 7.34 -5.11 -3.97
N ILE A 193 7.22 -6.40 -3.72
CA ILE A 193 7.07 -6.95 -2.37
C ILE A 193 8.34 -7.68 -2.03
N VAL A 194 9.03 -7.26 -0.97
CA VAL A 194 10.23 -7.94 -0.49
C VAL A 194 9.82 -8.95 0.58
N LEU A 195 10.11 -10.22 0.31
CA LEU A 195 9.71 -11.38 1.11
C LEU A 195 10.93 -12.10 1.67
N GLN A 196 10.90 -12.40 2.97
CA GLN A 196 11.96 -13.09 3.69
C GLN A 196 11.48 -13.76 4.97
N ASP A 197 12.33 -14.60 5.56
CA ASP A 197 12.10 -15.15 6.89
C ASP A 197 12.27 -14.07 7.97
N TYR A 198 11.32 -13.99 8.90
CA TYR A 198 11.29 -12.98 9.96
C TYR A 198 12.53 -13.00 10.87
N GLU A 199 13.22 -14.13 11.00
CA GLU A 199 14.46 -14.17 11.78
C GLU A 199 15.55 -13.23 11.23
N ASN A 200 15.47 -12.85 9.95
CA ASN A 200 16.38 -11.90 9.33
C ASN A 200 15.99 -10.42 9.58
N THR A 201 14.74 -10.15 9.96
CA THR A 201 14.16 -8.80 10.04
C THR A 201 13.65 -8.38 11.40
N LYS A 202 13.61 -9.30 12.36
CA LYS A 202 13.01 -9.07 13.69
C LYS A 202 13.62 -7.93 14.51
N ASP A 203 14.86 -7.57 14.22
CA ASP A 203 15.60 -6.50 14.92
C ASP A 203 15.58 -5.18 14.13
N ILE A 204 14.84 -5.10 13.01
CA ILE A 204 14.72 -3.89 12.19
C ILE A 204 13.46 -3.13 12.62
N MET A 205 13.64 -1.83 12.89
CA MET A 205 12.59 -0.96 13.40
C MET A 205 11.76 -0.35 12.27
N GLU A 206 12.38 -0.05 11.13
CA GLU A 206 11.76 0.70 10.04
C GLU A 206 12.24 0.20 8.68
N PHE A 207 11.32 0.20 7.72
CA PHE A 207 11.56 -0.12 6.32
C PHE A 207 11.04 1.01 5.43
N GLN A 208 11.96 1.67 4.73
CA GLN A 208 11.65 2.63 3.69
C GLN A 208 11.90 1.99 2.33
N GLY A 209 10.86 1.94 1.49
CA GLY A 209 10.93 1.39 0.14
C GLY A 209 11.18 2.49 -0.89
N LEU A 210 12.08 2.21 -1.84
CA LEU A 210 12.51 3.14 -2.88
C LEU A 210 12.31 2.56 -4.28
N ASP A 211 11.37 3.14 -5.03
CA ASP A 211 11.23 2.92 -6.48
C ASP A 211 11.19 4.28 -7.19
N CYS A 212 12.28 4.60 -7.88
CA CYS A 212 12.45 5.84 -8.63
C CYS A 212 12.40 5.59 -10.13
N TYR A 213 11.92 6.57 -10.88
CA TYR A 213 12.04 6.51 -12.34
C TYR A 213 13.50 6.43 -12.77
N MET A 214 13.76 5.55 -13.74
CA MET A 214 15.10 5.34 -14.30
C MET A 214 15.82 6.65 -14.65
N GLY A 215 17.04 6.80 -14.14
CA GLY A 215 17.90 7.96 -14.42
C GLY A 215 17.44 9.27 -13.77
N LYS A 216 16.50 9.21 -12.82
CA LYS A 216 16.10 10.35 -11.99
C LYS A 216 16.75 10.26 -10.61
N ASP A 217 16.97 11.45 -10.05
CA ASP A 217 17.33 11.59 -8.65
C ASP A 217 16.17 11.08 -7.79
N CYS A 218 16.50 10.19 -6.86
CA CYS A 218 15.57 9.62 -5.89
C CYS A 218 15.26 10.58 -4.73
N GLY A 219 16.05 11.66 -4.60
CA GLY A 219 15.97 12.58 -3.48
C GLY A 219 16.76 12.11 -2.26
N ASP A 220 16.60 12.86 -1.18
CA ASP A 220 17.26 12.61 0.09
C ASP A 220 16.38 11.76 1.01
N PHE A 221 16.99 10.79 1.70
CA PHE A 221 16.32 9.92 2.66
C PHE A 221 16.94 10.10 4.04
N GLU A 222 16.08 10.32 5.04
CA GLU A 222 16.49 10.40 6.43
C GLU A 222 16.25 9.05 7.11
N LEU A 223 17.30 8.52 7.74
CA LEU A 223 17.31 7.23 8.40
C LEU A 223 17.62 7.42 9.88
N ASP A 224 16.59 7.39 10.73
CA ASP A 224 16.75 7.53 12.19
C ASP A 224 17.00 6.17 12.86
N GLY A 225 18.27 5.83 13.02
CA GLY A 225 18.71 4.60 13.70
C GLY A 225 18.71 4.67 15.24
N THR A 226 18.20 5.73 15.87
CA THR A 226 18.35 5.96 17.33
C THR A 226 17.73 4.83 18.17
N ASN A 227 16.61 4.28 17.71
CA ASN A 227 15.88 3.21 18.42
C ASN A 227 16.19 1.81 17.90
N GLY A 228 17.08 1.68 16.92
CA GLY A 228 17.48 0.41 16.32
C GLY A 228 17.74 0.53 14.81
N PRO A 229 18.18 -0.56 14.17
CA PRO A 229 18.44 -0.58 12.73
C PRO A 229 17.21 -0.16 11.90
N VAL A 230 17.44 0.70 10.92
CA VAL A 230 16.48 1.11 9.90
C VAL A 230 17.02 0.72 8.52
N VAL A 231 16.13 0.44 7.57
CA VAL A 231 16.52 -0.06 6.25
C VAL A 231 15.89 0.77 5.15
N LEU A 232 16.73 1.21 4.22
CA LEU A 232 16.32 1.67 2.90
C LEU A 232 16.42 0.49 1.92
N GLN A 233 15.32 0.18 1.24
CA GLN A 233 15.22 -0.91 0.26
C GLN A 233 15.05 -0.32 -1.13
N SER A 234 15.95 -0.61 -2.05
CA SER A 234 15.77 -0.25 -3.46
C SER A 234 15.63 -1.48 -4.33
N TYR A 235 14.83 -1.37 -5.40
CA TYR A 235 14.72 -2.42 -6.39
C TYR A 235 14.57 -1.79 -7.77
N ASN A 236 15.57 -2.01 -8.62
CA ASN A 236 15.49 -1.71 -10.04
C ASN A 236 15.36 -3.02 -10.82
N PRO A 237 14.20 -3.32 -11.44
CA PRO A 237 14.14 -4.41 -12.38
C PRO A 237 15.04 -4.08 -13.57
N THR A 238 15.98 -4.97 -13.87
CA THR A 238 16.66 -4.95 -15.17
C THR A 238 15.58 -5.07 -16.24
N ASP A 239 15.38 -4.01 -17.01
CA ASP A 239 14.50 -4.06 -18.17
C ASP A 239 15.18 -4.95 -19.23
N GLU A 240 14.58 -6.11 -19.50
CA GLU A 240 15.00 -7.01 -20.58
C GLU A 240 15.10 -6.28 -21.93
N TYR A 241 14.33 -5.19 -22.10
CA TYR A 241 14.36 -4.35 -23.28
C TYR A 241 15.63 -3.49 -23.39
N TYR A 242 16.11 -2.92 -22.27
CA TYR A 242 17.27 -2.00 -22.30
C TYR A 242 18.62 -2.68 -22.08
N LYS A 243 18.67 -3.95 -21.65
CA LYS A 243 19.91 -4.75 -21.44
C LYS A 243 21.00 -4.02 -20.63
N SER A 244 20.65 -2.99 -19.88
CA SER A 244 21.57 -2.25 -19.02
C SER A 244 21.31 -2.65 -17.58
N GLU A 245 22.37 -3.03 -16.87
CA GLU A 245 22.35 -3.15 -15.42
C GLU A 245 22.11 -1.75 -14.84
N ILE A 246 20.89 -1.51 -14.36
CA ILE A 246 20.53 -0.27 -13.68
C ILE A 246 20.77 -0.50 -12.20
N MET A 247 21.67 0.29 -11.64
CA MET A 247 22.01 0.24 -10.22
C MET A 247 21.68 1.57 -9.59
N ASP A 248 21.07 1.54 -8.41
CA ASP A 248 21.01 2.72 -7.57
C ASP A 248 22.41 3.02 -7.03
N VAL A 249 22.77 4.29 -7.06
CA VAL A 249 24.08 4.75 -6.58
C VAL A 249 23.84 5.77 -5.48
N ILE A 250 24.42 5.51 -4.32
CA ILE A 250 24.48 6.49 -3.24
C ILE A 250 25.54 7.52 -3.61
N THR A 251 25.14 8.76 -3.82
CA THR A 251 26.02 9.86 -4.23
C THR A 251 26.60 10.63 -3.05
N LYS A 252 25.91 10.62 -1.91
CA LYS A 252 26.27 11.35 -0.69
C LYS A 252 25.70 10.64 0.54
N ILE A 253 26.46 10.65 1.63
CA ILE A 253 26.03 10.20 2.95
C ILE A 253 26.45 11.28 3.95
N GLU A 254 25.53 11.71 4.81
CA GLU A 254 25.80 12.60 5.94
C GLU A 254 25.15 12.01 7.18
N GLY A 255 25.88 11.98 8.29
CA GLY A 255 25.40 11.42 9.54
C GLY A 255 26.52 10.88 10.41
N ASP A 256 26.17 10.41 11.61
CA ASP A 256 27.03 9.76 12.59
C ASP A 256 26.81 8.24 12.66
N GLY A 257 25.83 7.74 11.91
CA GLY A 257 25.49 6.33 11.81
C GLY A 257 26.42 5.53 10.88
N LYS A 258 26.34 4.21 11.00
CA LYS A 258 27.04 3.27 10.12
C LYS A 258 26.06 2.70 9.09
N LEU A 259 26.39 2.80 7.81
CA LEU A 259 25.63 2.21 6.72
C LEU A 259 26.28 0.91 6.24
N ASP A 260 25.62 -0.22 6.44
CA ASP A 260 26.01 -1.51 5.86
C ASP A 260 25.11 -1.83 4.65
N VAL A 261 25.70 -2.13 3.49
CA VAL A 261 24.96 -2.39 2.23
C VAL A 261 24.95 -3.88 1.90
N TYR A 262 23.78 -4.42 1.59
CA TYR A 262 23.55 -5.84 1.31
C TYR A 262 22.92 -6.02 -0.08
N ILE A 263 23.30 -7.08 -0.80
CA ILE A 263 22.58 -7.50 -2.02
C ILE A 263 21.41 -8.40 -1.61
N GLY A 264 20.20 -8.05 -2.02
CA GLY A 264 18.96 -8.73 -1.62
C GLY A 264 18.45 -8.20 -0.28
N GLY A 265 18.75 -8.89 0.81
CA GLY A 265 18.37 -8.46 2.16
C GLY A 265 19.30 -9.03 3.22
N ARG A 266 19.34 -8.46 4.42
CA ARG A 266 20.24 -8.92 5.48
C ARG A 266 19.99 -10.40 5.78
N THR A 267 21.02 -11.22 5.69
CA THR A 267 20.97 -12.62 6.16
C THR A 267 21.41 -12.70 7.61
N LYS A 268 20.96 -13.72 8.34
CA LYS A 268 21.37 -14.00 9.73
C LYS A 268 22.88 -13.92 9.97
N ASN A 269 23.68 -14.38 8.99
CA ASN A 269 25.14 -14.39 9.08
C ASN A 269 25.81 -13.19 8.40
N GLY A 270 25.05 -12.30 7.74
CA GLY A 270 25.56 -11.12 7.06
C GLY A 270 26.50 -11.40 5.88
N THR A 271 26.48 -12.60 5.31
CA THR A 271 27.44 -13.07 4.28
C THR A 271 27.27 -12.37 2.93
N ASN A 272 26.15 -11.69 2.72
CA ASN A 272 25.80 -10.96 1.50
C ASN A 272 26.01 -9.45 1.63
N LYS A 273 26.74 -9.00 2.65
CA LYS A 273 27.19 -7.61 2.76
C LYS A 273 28.25 -7.30 1.71
N ILE A 274 28.08 -6.19 0.99
CA ILE A 274 28.99 -5.78 -0.09
C ILE A 274 29.75 -4.50 0.21
N ALA A 275 29.25 -3.62 1.08
CA ALA A 275 29.92 -2.39 1.45
C ALA A 275 29.56 -1.96 2.88
N SER A 276 30.36 -1.05 3.42
CA SER A 276 30.17 -0.44 4.74
C SER A 276 30.74 0.97 4.73
N TYR A 277 29.97 1.93 5.23
CA TYR A 277 30.34 3.34 5.34
C TYR A 277 30.12 3.79 6.79
N ALA A 278 31.01 4.66 7.28
CA ALA A 278 31.00 5.21 8.63
C ALA A 278 31.56 6.64 8.60
#